data_AF-A0AAU4A4X5-F1
#
_entry.id   AF-A0AAU4A4X5-F1
#
_cell.length_a   1.000
_cell.length_b   1.000
_cell.length_c   1.000
_cell.angle_alpha   90.00
_cell.angle_beta   90.00
_cell.angle_gamma   90.00
#
_symmetry.space_group_name_H-M   'P 1'
#
loop_
_entity.id
_entity.type
_entity.pdbx_description
1 polymer ?
#
loop_
_entity_poly.entity_id
_entity_poly.type
_entity_poly.pdbx_seq_one_letter_code
_entity_poly.pdbx_strand_id
1 'polypeptide(L)'
;MNLEDPSARRWQRLPTTWRRMAEENGSEPMSQGVMSQGVLALIEAARAEPELRRLYPYTSHFTLWFSASEGHPFAVTAPAVEPLPDGRFRVRGPRQTTVLGETDTAQAAIALVMANLPAA
;
A
#
# COMPACT_ATOMS: atom_id res chain seq x y z
N MET A 1 5.59 -29.85 -6.69
CA MET A 1 4.47 -28.89 -6.65
C MET A 1 5.02 -27.64 -5.97
N ASN A 2 5.34 -26.60 -6.73
CA ASN A 2 5.92 -25.37 -6.17
C ASN A 2 4.77 -24.55 -5.60
N LEU A 3 4.50 -24.70 -4.29
CA LEU A 3 3.59 -23.80 -3.59
C LEU A 3 4.32 -22.47 -3.45
N GLU A 4 4.21 -21.62 -4.47
CA GLU A 4 4.67 -20.23 -4.34
C GLU A 4 3.94 -19.59 -3.16
N ASP A 5 4.72 -18.98 -2.27
CA ASP A 5 4.25 -18.18 -1.14
C ASP A 5 3.12 -17.23 -1.58
N PRO A 6 1.91 -17.31 -1.00
CA PRO A 6 0.79 -16.47 -1.38
C PRO A 6 1.09 -14.97 -1.25
N SER A 7 1.96 -14.57 -0.33
CA SER A 7 2.47 -13.20 -0.24
C SER A 7 3.29 -12.83 -1.48
N ALA A 8 4.29 -13.64 -1.84
CA ALA A 8 5.09 -13.43 -3.06
C ALA A 8 4.23 -13.33 -4.33
N ARG A 9 3.23 -14.20 -4.48
CA ARG A 9 2.29 -14.15 -5.62
C ARG A 9 1.47 -12.86 -5.62
N ARG A 10 1.07 -12.38 -4.44
CA ARG A 10 0.30 -11.14 -4.31
C ARG A 10 1.13 -9.93 -4.71
N TRP A 11 2.40 -9.85 -4.28
CA TRP A 11 3.35 -8.80 -4.66
C TRP A 11 3.62 -8.73 -6.17
N GLN A 12 3.52 -9.85 -6.89
CA GLN A 12 3.64 -9.86 -8.35
C GLN A 12 2.38 -9.34 -9.06
N ARG A 13 1.19 -9.67 -8.54
CA ARG A 13 -0.10 -9.35 -9.18
C ARG A 13 -0.60 -7.94 -8.90
N LEU A 14 -0.42 -7.47 -7.66
CA LEU A 14 -1.00 -6.22 -7.19
C LEU A 14 -0.58 -4.99 -8.03
N PRO A 15 0.69 -4.80 -8.43
CA PRO A 15 1.08 -3.68 -9.28
C PRO A 15 0.40 -3.72 -10.65
N THR A 16 0.21 -4.90 -11.23
CA THR A 16 -0.42 -5.06 -12.56
C THR A 16 -1.89 -4.66 -12.52
N THR A 17 -2.62 -5.02 -11.46
CA THR A 17 -4.01 -4.59 -11.27
C THR A 17 -4.11 -3.07 -11.17
N TRP A 18 -3.24 -2.43 -10.38
CA TRP A 18 -3.28 -0.99 -10.17
C TRP A 18 -2.76 -0.19 -11.36
N ARG A 19 -1.79 -0.70 -12.12
CA ARG A 19 -1.35 -0.09 -13.39
C ARG A 19 -2.52 0.03 -14.36
N ARG A 20 -3.29 -1.03 -14.53
CA ARG A 20 -4.49 -1.02 -15.38
C ARG A 20 -5.51 0.03 -14.92
N MET A 21 -5.80 0.08 -13.62
CA MET A 21 -6.71 1.09 -13.05
C MET A 21 -6.20 2.51 -13.26
N ALA A 22 -4.89 2.72 -13.18
CA ALA A 22 -4.28 4.03 -13.37
C ALA A 22 -4.28 4.47 -14.85
N GLU A 23 -4.15 3.52 -15.78
CA GLU A 23 -4.31 3.76 -17.23
C GLU A 23 -5.78 4.09 -17.57
N GLU A 24 -6.73 3.31 -17.05
CA GLU A 24 -8.18 3.51 -17.26
C GLU A 24 -8.65 4.85 -16.67
N ASN A 25 -8.22 5.17 -15.45
CA ASN A 25 -8.59 6.42 -14.76
C ASN A 25 -7.78 7.64 -15.20
N GLY A 26 -6.72 7.47 -16.02
CA GLY A 26 -5.87 8.55 -16.50
C GLY A 26 -6.60 9.57 -17.39
N SER A 27 -7.78 9.20 -17.90
CA SER A 27 -8.66 10.08 -18.68
C SER A 27 -9.78 10.72 -17.86
N GLU A 28 -9.96 10.36 -16.58
CA GLU A 28 -11.00 10.91 -15.71
C GLU A 28 -10.55 12.20 -15.00
N PRO A 29 -11.43 13.22 -14.85
CA PRO A 29 -11.07 14.47 -14.21
C PRO A 29 -10.78 14.30 -12.71
N MET A 30 -9.52 14.58 -12.35
CA MET A 30 -9.01 15.14 -11.09
C MET A 30 -9.62 14.58 -9.79
N SER A 31 -9.26 13.32 -9.48
CA SER A 31 -8.98 12.80 -8.14
C SER A 31 -8.68 11.31 -8.26
N GLN A 32 -9.50 10.56 -8.99
CA GLN A 32 -9.32 9.11 -9.16
C GLN A 32 -8.03 8.74 -9.90
N GLY A 33 -7.67 9.45 -10.97
CA GLY A 33 -6.41 9.22 -11.69
C GLY A 33 -5.18 9.44 -10.81
N VAL A 34 -5.16 10.57 -10.07
CA VAL A 34 -4.09 10.90 -9.11
C VAL A 34 -3.99 9.83 -8.02
N MET A 35 -5.13 9.41 -7.47
CA MET A 35 -5.18 8.38 -6.43
C MET A 35 -4.70 7.03 -6.96
N SER A 36 -5.16 6.57 -8.14
CA SER A 36 -4.71 5.31 -8.75
C SER A 36 -3.20 5.29 -9.01
N GLN A 37 -2.64 6.39 -9.53
CA GLN A 37 -1.19 6.55 -9.71
C GLN A 37 -0.45 6.54 -8.37
N GLY A 38 -1.01 7.22 -7.36
CA GLY A 38 -0.47 7.21 -6.00
C GLY A 38 -0.44 5.81 -5.38
N VAL A 39 -1.49 4.99 -5.58
CA VAL A 39 -1.48 3.60 -5.10
C VAL A 39 -0.41 2.77 -5.79
N LEU A 40 -0.24 2.92 -7.11
CA LEU A 40 0.81 2.23 -7.85
C LEU A 40 2.20 2.60 -7.29
N ALA A 41 2.46 3.89 -7.05
CA ALA A 41 3.72 4.37 -6.48
C ALA A 41 3.97 3.79 -5.07
N LEU A 42 2.93 3.72 -4.22
CA LEU A 42 3.03 3.10 -2.89
C LEU A 42 3.36 1.61 -2.97
N ILE A 43 2.74 0.86 -3.88
CA ILE A 43 3.02 -0.56 -4.08
C ILE A 43 4.46 -0.77 -4.52
N GLU A 44 4.95 0.04 -5.47
CA GLU A 44 6.32 -0.08 -5.97
C GLU A 44 7.35 0.26 -4.90
N ALA A 45 7.12 1.32 -4.12
CA ALA A 45 7.96 1.69 -2.98
C ALA A 45 7.96 0.59 -1.90
N ALA A 46 6.78 0.10 -1.51
CA ALA A 46 6.66 -0.95 -0.49
C ALA A 46 7.31 -2.28 -0.93
N ARG A 47 7.24 -2.61 -2.22
CA ARG A 47 7.88 -3.83 -2.77
C ARG A 47 9.40 -3.77 -2.69
N ALA A 48 10.01 -2.58 -2.67
CA ALA A 48 11.45 -2.43 -2.50
C ALA A 48 11.91 -2.84 -1.09
N GLU A 49 11.03 -2.74 -0.08
CA GLU A 49 11.34 -3.02 1.31
C GLU A 49 11.22 -4.52 1.65
N PRO A 50 12.32 -5.21 2.03
CA PRO A 50 12.29 -6.65 2.32
C PRO A 50 11.37 -7.03 3.48
N GLU A 51 11.22 -6.19 4.50
CA GLU A 51 10.37 -6.50 5.66
C GLU A 51 8.89 -6.44 5.30
N LEU A 52 8.46 -5.44 4.53
CA LEU A 52 7.08 -5.37 4.05
C LEU A 52 6.75 -6.51 3.08
N ARG A 53 7.73 -7.00 2.31
CA ARG A 53 7.52 -8.17 1.44
C ARG A 53 7.16 -9.45 2.20
N ARG A 54 7.51 -9.55 3.49
CA ARG A 54 7.10 -10.67 4.35
C ARG A 54 5.63 -10.57 4.78
N LEU A 55 5.03 -9.40 4.68
CA LEU A 55 3.62 -9.18 4.99
C LEU A 55 2.78 -9.32 3.71
N TYR A 56 1.53 -9.74 3.88
CA TYR A 56 0.56 -9.83 2.80
C TYR A 56 0.00 -8.44 2.46
N PRO A 57 0.21 -7.92 1.24
CA PRO A 57 -0.27 -6.61 0.85
C PRO A 57 -1.69 -6.69 0.28
N TYR A 58 -2.53 -5.74 0.66
CA TYR A 58 -3.83 -5.56 0.03
C TYR A 58 -4.24 -4.10 -0.02
N THR A 59 -5.18 -3.80 -0.91
CA THR A 59 -5.69 -2.44 -1.11
C THR A 59 -7.19 -2.39 -0.87
N SER A 60 -7.67 -1.36 -0.20
CA SER A 60 -9.09 -1.07 0.02
C SER A 60 -9.28 0.44 -0.02
N HIS A 61 -10.22 0.94 -0.83
CA HIS A 61 -10.48 2.39 -1.01
C HIS A 61 -9.20 3.22 -1.22
N PHE A 62 -8.35 2.82 -2.18
CA PHE A 62 -7.04 3.42 -2.45
C PHE A 62 -6.01 3.37 -1.29
N THR A 63 -6.35 2.79 -0.15
CA THR A 63 -5.41 2.60 0.95
C THR A 63 -4.65 1.30 0.74
N LEU A 64 -3.33 1.33 0.86
CA LEU A 64 -2.46 0.17 0.95
C LEU A 64 -2.30 -0.27 2.41
N TRP A 65 -2.49 -1.57 2.63
CA TRP A 65 -2.45 -2.22 3.93
C TRP A 65 -1.51 -3.42 3.91
N PHE A 66 -1.02 -3.79 5.10
CA PHE A 66 -0.17 -4.95 5.32
C PHE A 66 -0.74 -5.82 6.44
N SER A 67 -0.86 -7.12 6.16
CA SER A 67 -1.39 -8.11 7.09
C SER A 67 -0.36 -9.20 7.35
N ALA A 68 -0.27 -9.67 8.59
CA ALA A 68 0.50 -10.87 8.93
C ALA A 68 -0.20 -12.17 8.48
N SER A 69 -1.48 -12.10 8.10
CA SER A 69 -2.27 -13.22 7.58
C SER A 69 -2.64 -13.00 6.11
N GLU A 70 -2.62 -14.07 5.32
CA GLU A 70 -2.81 -14.02 3.86
C GLU A 70 -4.29 -13.98 3.41
N GLY A 71 -5.23 -13.97 4.36
CA GLY A 71 -6.67 -14.00 4.09
C GLY A 71 -7.50 -13.54 5.29
N HIS A 72 -8.82 -13.48 5.12
CA HIS A 72 -9.72 -13.05 6.18
C HIS A 72 -9.76 -14.08 7.33
N PRO A 73 -9.69 -13.66 8.61
CA PRO A 73 -9.54 -12.28 9.06
C PRO A 73 -8.12 -11.74 8.88
N PHE A 74 -8.00 -10.51 8.34
CA PHE A 74 -6.70 -9.87 8.19
C PHE A 74 -6.13 -9.45 9.55
N ALA A 75 -4.91 -9.90 9.85
CA ALA A 75 -4.15 -9.49 11.02
C ALA A 75 -3.35 -8.23 10.70
N VAL A 76 -4.03 -7.08 10.68
CA VAL A 76 -3.40 -5.78 10.41
C VAL A 76 -2.64 -5.32 11.64
N THR A 77 -1.32 -5.32 11.55
CA THR A 77 -0.42 -4.90 12.62
C THR A 77 0.45 -3.71 12.23
N ALA A 78 0.57 -3.42 10.93
CA ALA A 78 1.36 -2.31 10.41
C ALA A 78 0.48 -1.08 10.12
N PRO A 79 1.09 0.13 10.10
CA PRO A 79 0.43 1.32 9.56
C PRO A 79 -0.05 1.12 8.12
N ALA A 80 -1.14 1.80 7.77
CA ALA A 80 -1.69 1.84 6.43
C ALA A 80 -1.43 3.20 5.78
N VAL A 81 -1.41 3.23 4.45
CA VAL A 81 -1.05 4.45 3.70
C VAL A 81 -1.99 4.66 2.52
N GLU A 82 -2.47 5.88 2.35
CA GLU A 82 -3.35 6.29 1.25
C GLU A 82 -2.74 7.47 0.49
N PRO A 83 -2.90 7.54 -0.85
CA PRO A 83 -2.67 8.79 -1.57
C PRO A 83 -3.79 9.79 -1.23
N LEU A 84 -3.53 11.06 -1.52
CA LEU A 84 -4.47 12.16 -1.37
C LEU A 84 -4.74 12.81 -2.73
N PRO A 85 -5.91 13.48 -2.91
CA PRO A 85 -6.24 14.14 -4.18
C PRO A 85 -5.25 15.23 -4.61
N ASP A 86 -4.47 15.77 -3.67
CA ASP A 86 -3.42 16.78 -3.92
C ASP A 86 -2.06 16.14 -4.30
N GLY A 87 -2.00 14.81 -4.43
CA GLY A 87 -0.79 14.06 -4.79
C GLY A 87 0.11 13.70 -3.61
N ARG A 88 -0.19 14.16 -2.39
CA ARG A 88 0.53 13.76 -1.17
C ARG A 88 0.04 12.38 -0.69
N PHE A 89 0.67 11.88 0.36
CA PHE A 89 0.35 10.59 0.97
C PHE A 89 0.09 10.79 2.45
N ARG A 90 -0.87 10.05 3.01
CA ARG A 90 -1.17 10.04 4.44
C ARG A 90 -0.94 8.66 5.01
N VAL A 91 -0.20 8.60 6.11
CA VAL A 91 0.04 7.37 6.87
C VAL A 91 -0.81 7.39 8.14
N ARG A 92 -1.53 6.31 8.38
CA ARG A 92 -2.34 6.10 9.58
C ARG A 92 -1.90 4.85 10.31
N GLY A 93 -2.01 4.87 11.64
CA GLY A 93 -1.69 3.70 12.46
C GLY A 93 -2.60 2.50 12.16
N PRO A 94 -2.28 1.28 12.64
CA PRO A 94 -2.98 0.04 12.26
C PRO A 94 -4.50 0.04 12.50
N ARG A 95 -4.97 0.79 13.51
CA ARG A 95 -6.40 0.95 13.85
C ARG A 95 -7.09 2.07 13.07
N GLN A 96 -6.38 2.80 12.22
CA GLN A 96 -6.82 3.99 11.48
C GLN A 96 -7.32 5.17 12.33
N THR A 97 -7.23 5.11 13.64
CA THR A 97 -7.67 6.19 14.55
C THR A 97 -6.67 7.32 14.71
N THR A 98 -5.45 7.15 14.21
CA THR A 98 -4.35 8.11 14.39
C THR A 98 -3.63 8.33 13.07
N VAL A 99 -3.42 9.60 12.70
CA VAL A 99 -2.56 10.00 11.59
C VAL A 99 -1.13 10.08 12.11
N LEU A 100 -0.22 9.32 11.51
CA LEU A 100 1.20 9.33 11.86
C LEU A 100 1.95 10.43 11.11
N GLY A 101 1.47 10.81 9.92
CA GLY A 101 2.01 11.92 9.14
C GLY A 101 1.46 11.98 7.72
N GLU A 102 1.77 13.09 7.04
CA GLU A 102 1.59 13.26 5.61
C GLU A 102 2.95 13.51 4.96
N THR A 103 3.14 13.03 3.73
CA THR A 103 4.42 13.10 3.02
C THR A 103 4.22 13.38 1.54
N ASP A 104 5.18 14.03 0.90
CA ASP A 104 5.08 14.40 -0.53
C ASP A 104 5.46 13.26 -1.49
N THR A 105 6.03 12.17 -0.99
CA THR A 105 6.49 11.04 -1.83
C THR A 105 6.07 9.70 -1.24
N ALA A 106 5.83 8.72 -2.12
CA ALA A 106 5.48 7.36 -1.72
C ALA A 106 6.61 6.73 -0.86
N GLN A 107 7.87 6.98 -1.21
CA GLN A 107 9.04 6.48 -0.50
C GLN A 107 9.10 7.02 0.94
N ALA A 108 8.85 8.32 1.14
CA ALA A 108 8.78 8.90 2.48
C ALA A 108 7.60 8.32 3.29
N ALA A 109 6.46 8.11 2.64
CA ALA A 109 5.30 7.48 3.27
C ALA A 109 5.62 6.04 3.73
N ILE A 110 6.28 5.24 2.88
CA ILE A 110 6.70 3.88 3.21
C ILE A 110 7.79 3.87 4.29
N ALA A 111 8.73 4.80 4.27
CA ALA A 111 9.70 4.95 5.35
C ALA A 111 9.00 5.24 6.71
N LEU A 112 7.93 6.04 6.71
CA LEU A 112 7.14 6.29 7.90
C LEU A 112 6.35 5.06 8.36
N VAL A 113 5.85 4.23 7.44
CA VAL A 113 5.26 2.92 7.76
C VAL A 113 6.30 2.02 8.42
N MET A 114 7.50 1.92 7.84
CA MET A 114 8.61 1.11 8.36
C MET A 114 9.04 1.53 9.76
N ALA A 115 9.16 2.85 9.99
CA ALA A 115 9.53 3.41 11.29
C ALA A 115 8.51 3.12 12.40
N ASN A 116 7.28 2.73 12.03
CA ASN A 116 6.19 2.45 12.96
C ASN A 116 5.68 0.99 12.85
N LEU A 117 6.50 0.09 12.30
CA LEU A 117 6.21 -1.34 12.39
C LEU A 117 6.23 -1.79 13.86
N PRO A 118 5.38 -2.76 14.25
CA PRO A 118 5.45 -3.35 15.57
C PRO A 118 6.83 -3.98 15.78
N ALA A 119 7.41 -3.76 16.96
CA ALA A 119 8.61 -4.48 17.35
C ALA A 119 8.33 -5.98 17.36
N ALA A 120 9.24 -6.75 16.77
CA ALA A 120 9.17 -8.22 16.72
C ALA A 120 9.35 -8.84 18.11
#